data_AF-A0AAD8IMK4-F1
#
_entry.id   AF-A0AAD8IMK4-F1
#
_cell.length_a   1.000
_cell.length_b   1.000
_cell.length_c   1.000
_cell.angle_alpha   90.00
_cell.angle_beta   90.00
_cell.angle_gamma   90.00
#
_symmetry.space_group_name_H-M   'P 1'
#
loop_
_entity.id
_entity.type
_entity.pdbx_description
1 polymer ?
#
loop_
_entity_poly.entity_id
_entity_poly.type
_entity_poly.pdbx_seq_one_letter_code
_entity_poly.pdbx_strand_id
1 'polypeptide(L)'
;MAEVVVGLESSLALQEKSTEWSMSVNQVPPELVIVNGKPLCQEELVELLGCPNPPRKLKPRKYWYDKSSGLWGMEGKKPCQFITPELNVGNCMWRNASNGNTNILVNDREITKPELLMMMIAGINCEGQPEFWSSPDGSFQEVGQVRVYERIWSKPRIKLLCSFLSLPIPLSSANSDKKRR
;
A
#
# COMPACT_ATOMS: atom_id res chain seq x y z
N MET A 1 27.30 -23.47 24.01
CA MET A 1 27.98 -22.16 24.05
C MET A 1 27.80 -21.35 22.76
N ALA A 2 27.64 -21.96 21.58
CA ALA A 2 27.45 -21.20 20.33
C ALA A 2 26.00 -20.69 20.08
N GLU A 3 24.96 -21.42 20.51
CA GLU A 3 23.56 -21.01 20.23
C GLU A 3 23.08 -19.77 21.02
N VAL A 4 23.66 -19.52 22.19
CA VAL A 4 23.29 -18.35 23.03
C VAL A 4 23.80 -17.04 22.40
N VAL A 5 24.94 -17.09 21.69
CA VAL A 5 25.54 -15.91 21.04
C VAL A 5 24.73 -15.48 19.82
N VAL A 6 24.26 -16.42 19.00
CA VAL A 6 23.42 -16.12 17.82
C VAL A 6 22.08 -15.48 18.20
N GLY A 7 21.51 -15.89 19.35
CA GLY A 7 20.28 -15.30 19.90
C GLY A 7 20.44 -13.85 20.37
N LEU A 8 21.61 -13.50 20.90
CA LEU A 8 21.93 -12.14 21.37
C LEU A 8 22.27 -11.18 20.22
N GLU A 9 22.97 -11.65 19.19
CA GLU A 9 23.24 -10.83 17.99
C GLU A 9 21.95 -10.50 17.23
N SER A 10 21.01 -11.43 17.18
CA SER A 10 19.70 -11.23 16.53
C SER A 10 18.83 -10.22 17.28
N SER A 11 18.85 -10.22 18.61
CA SER A 11 18.09 -9.25 19.41
C SER A 11 18.72 -7.86 19.38
N LEU A 12 20.05 -7.76 19.39
CA LEU A 12 20.77 -6.50 19.22
C LEU A 12 20.52 -5.88 17.84
N ALA A 13 20.55 -6.67 16.76
CA ALA A 13 20.25 -6.17 15.41
C ALA A 13 18.80 -5.67 15.27
N LEU A 14 17.83 -6.30 15.94
CA LEU A 14 16.45 -5.81 16.00
C LEU A 14 16.33 -4.54 16.83
N GLN A 15 17.09 -4.43 17.91
CA GLN A 15 17.11 -3.25 18.79
C GLN A 15 17.81 -2.05 18.13
N GLU A 16 18.87 -2.28 17.37
CA GLU A 16 19.54 -1.29 16.52
C GLU A 16 18.64 -0.84 15.36
N LYS A 17 17.99 -1.77 14.66
CA LYS A 17 17.05 -1.43 13.57
C LYS A 17 15.83 -0.62 14.06
N SER A 18 15.33 -0.94 15.26
CA SER A 18 14.21 -0.20 15.87
C SER A 18 14.64 1.17 16.41
N THR A 19 15.88 1.32 16.87
CA THR A 19 16.44 2.62 17.30
C THR A 19 16.88 3.52 16.14
N GLU A 20 17.40 2.95 15.05
CA GLU A 20 17.67 3.70 13.80
C GLU A 20 16.36 4.19 13.17
N TRP A 21 15.33 3.33 13.14
CA TRP A 21 14.00 3.72 12.68
C TRP A 21 13.42 4.84 13.53
N SER A 22 13.48 4.73 14.86
CA SER A 22 12.96 5.75 15.77
C SER A 22 13.75 7.07 15.71
N MET A 23 15.05 7.05 15.39
CA MET A 23 15.83 8.27 15.14
C MET A 23 15.47 8.95 13.81
N SER A 24 15.06 8.20 12.77
CA SER A 24 14.59 8.79 11.50
C SER A 24 13.18 9.39 11.58
N VAL A 25 12.33 8.86 12.47
CA VAL A 25 10.98 9.39 12.78
C VAL A 25 11.06 10.82 13.32
N ASN A 26 12.12 11.16 14.06
CA ASN A 26 12.29 12.49 14.68
C ASN A 26 12.59 13.64 13.70
N GLN A 27 12.68 13.41 12.38
CA GLN A 27 13.04 14.46 11.42
C GLN A 27 11.87 15.05 10.64
N VAL A 28 10.72 14.39 10.58
CA VAL A 28 9.57 14.87 9.80
C VAL A 28 8.51 15.40 10.76
N PRO A 29 8.23 16.72 10.77
CA PRO A 29 7.16 17.27 11.60
C PRO A 29 5.80 16.66 11.19
N PRO A 30 5.04 16.04 12.12
CA PRO A 30 3.77 15.37 11.82
C PRO A 30 2.79 16.26 11.04
N GLU A 31 2.68 17.52 11.43
CA GLU A 31 1.76 18.51 10.87
C GLU A 31 2.05 18.86 9.40
N LEU A 32 3.26 18.55 8.91
CA LEU A 32 3.63 18.76 7.50
C LEU A 32 3.40 17.50 6.65
N VAL A 33 3.03 16.38 7.26
CA VAL A 33 2.59 15.17 6.57
C VAL A 33 1.07 15.18 6.59
N ILE A 34 0.46 15.35 5.42
CA ILE A 34 -0.99 15.37 5.28
C ILE A 34 -1.39 14.06 4.63
N VAL A 35 -2.13 13.21 5.36
CA VAL A 35 -2.66 11.94 4.84
C VAL A 35 -4.16 12.07 4.77
N ASN A 36 -4.72 11.83 3.58
CA ASN A 36 -6.15 11.99 3.35
C ASN A 36 -6.63 13.34 3.90
N GLY A 37 -5.95 14.42 3.51
CA GLY A 37 -6.41 15.79 3.79
C GLY A 37 -6.29 16.23 5.25
N LYS A 38 -5.84 15.34 6.14
CA LYS A 38 -5.60 15.62 7.56
C LYS A 38 -4.09 15.69 7.83
N PRO A 39 -3.58 16.79 8.42
CA PRO A 39 -2.25 16.81 9.03
C PRO A 39 -2.16 15.76 10.13
N LEU A 40 -1.10 14.93 10.12
CA LEU A 40 -0.95 13.89 11.13
C LEU A 40 -0.66 14.49 12.51
N CYS A 41 -1.16 13.84 13.57
CA CYS A 41 -0.64 14.04 14.91
C CYS A 41 0.59 13.14 15.16
N GLN A 42 1.26 13.35 16.31
CA GLN A 42 2.46 12.60 16.65
C GLN A 42 2.18 11.08 16.75
N GLU A 43 1.03 10.72 17.33
CA GLU A 43 0.60 9.32 17.48
C GLU A 43 0.38 8.65 16.12
N GLU A 44 -0.29 9.34 15.19
CA GLU A 44 -0.51 8.84 13.82
C GLU A 44 0.80 8.69 13.05
N LEU A 45 1.75 9.63 13.22
CA LEU A 45 3.07 9.51 12.59
C LEU A 45 3.85 8.32 13.15
N VAL A 46 3.79 8.10 14.47
CA VAL A 46 4.41 6.94 15.13
C VAL A 46 3.77 5.63 14.65
N GLU A 47 2.45 5.57 14.47
CA GLU A 47 1.77 4.40 13.91
C GLU A 47 2.17 4.16 12.45
N LEU A 48 2.13 5.20 11.62
CA LEU A 48 2.50 5.13 10.19
C LEU A 48 3.91 4.61 10.00
N LEU A 49 4.85 5.11 10.80
CA LEU A 49 6.24 4.74 10.71
C LEU A 49 6.52 3.41 11.43
N GLY A 50 5.94 3.17 12.60
CA GLY A 50 6.16 1.95 13.39
C GLY A 50 5.55 0.68 12.79
N CYS A 51 4.71 0.78 11.76
CA CYS A 51 4.04 -0.37 11.18
C CYS A 51 5.02 -1.35 10.47
N PRO A 52 4.64 -2.64 10.28
CA PRO A 52 5.52 -3.65 9.67
C PRO A 52 6.08 -3.33 8.28
N ASN A 53 5.35 -2.53 7.48
CA ASN A 53 5.72 -2.14 6.14
C ASN A 53 5.42 -0.64 5.92
N PRO A 54 6.29 0.25 6.42
CA PRO A 54 6.04 1.69 6.42
C PRO A 54 6.32 2.36 5.06
N PRO A 55 5.82 3.58 4.82
CA PRO A 55 6.14 4.35 3.62
C PRO A 55 7.65 4.57 3.48
N ARG A 56 8.20 4.31 2.29
CA ARG A 56 9.61 4.56 2.01
C ARG A 56 9.83 6.04 1.74
N LYS A 57 10.84 6.63 2.40
CA LYS A 57 11.26 8.03 2.17
C LYS A 57 10.10 9.02 2.35
N LEU A 58 9.39 8.92 3.48
CA LEU A 58 8.35 9.88 3.85
C LEU A 58 8.93 11.30 3.84
N LYS A 59 8.21 12.26 3.26
CA LYS A 59 8.62 13.67 3.22
C LYS A 59 7.46 14.57 3.66
N PRO A 60 7.73 15.81 4.12
CA PRO A 60 6.70 16.82 4.36
C PRO A 60 5.90 17.15 3.08
N ARG A 61 4.69 16.60 2.92
CA ARG A 61 3.76 16.84 1.80
C ARG A 61 2.43 16.09 1.99
N LYS A 62 1.59 16.17 0.95
CA LYS A 62 0.28 15.51 0.86
C LYS A 62 0.34 14.11 0.25
N TYR A 63 -0.32 13.17 0.90
CA TYR A 63 -0.44 11.77 0.53
C TYR A 63 -1.89 11.32 0.62
N TRP A 64 -2.17 10.23 -0.09
CA TRP A 64 -3.38 9.45 0.10
C TRP A 64 -3.03 8.03 0.54
N TYR A 65 -3.88 7.48 1.40
CA TYR A 65 -3.77 6.14 1.94
C TYR A 65 -5.12 5.44 1.90
N ASP A 66 -5.16 4.29 1.22
CA ASP A 66 -6.30 3.39 1.23
C ASP A 66 -6.15 2.40 2.39
N LYS A 67 -6.95 2.59 3.44
CA LYS A 67 -6.93 1.74 4.64
C LYS A 67 -7.27 0.28 4.35
N SER A 68 -8.14 0.02 3.38
CA SER A 68 -8.63 -1.34 3.08
C SER A 68 -7.58 -2.17 2.35
N SER A 69 -6.85 -1.59 1.39
CA SER A 69 -5.86 -2.33 0.59
C SER A 69 -4.41 -2.12 1.04
N GLY A 70 -4.13 -1.06 1.80
CA GLY A 70 -2.78 -0.61 2.11
C GLY A 70 -2.12 0.17 0.96
N LEU A 71 -2.84 0.54 -0.09
CA LEU A 71 -2.28 1.35 -1.18
C LEU A 71 -1.90 2.75 -0.68
N TRP A 72 -0.71 3.19 -1.10
CA TRP A 72 -0.12 4.46 -0.71
C TRP A 72 0.36 5.23 -1.95
N GLY A 73 0.08 6.53 -1.98
CA GLY A 73 0.50 7.42 -3.04
C GLY A 73 0.58 8.87 -2.61
N MET A 74 1.22 9.69 -3.43
CA MET A 74 1.16 11.14 -3.28
C MET A 74 -0.20 11.64 -3.76
N GLU A 75 -0.76 12.66 -3.10
CA GLU A 75 -2.01 13.28 -3.54
C GLU A 75 -1.96 13.68 -5.02
N GLY A 76 -2.98 13.29 -5.78
CA GLY A 76 -3.09 13.53 -7.22
C GLY A 76 -2.17 12.67 -8.09
N LYS A 77 -1.56 11.62 -7.54
CA LYS A 77 -0.71 10.66 -8.27
C LYS A 77 -1.23 9.23 -8.11
N LYS A 78 -0.91 8.39 -9.10
CA LYS A 78 -1.10 6.94 -9.08
C LYS A 78 -0.37 6.32 -7.86
N PRO A 79 -0.78 5.13 -7.40
CA PRO A 79 -0.13 4.46 -6.28
C PRO A 79 1.37 4.25 -6.56
N CYS A 80 2.18 4.33 -5.50
CA CYS A 80 3.62 4.12 -5.59
C CYS A 80 4.13 3.02 -4.64
N GLN A 81 3.35 2.63 -3.63
CA GLN A 81 3.74 1.61 -2.66
C GLN A 81 2.49 0.91 -2.08
N PHE A 82 2.66 -0.33 -1.64
CA PHE A 82 1.80 -0.94 -0.62
C PHE A 82 2.47 -0.75 0.74
N ILE A 83 1.75 -0.20 1.71
CA ILE A 83 2.16 -0.14 3.13
C ILE A 83 1.28 -1.09 3.95
N THR A 84 1.49 -1.18 5.26
CA THR A 84 0.60 -1.95 6.14
C THR A 84 -0.85 -1.46 6.00
N PRO A 85 -1.84 -2.34 5.75
CA PRO A 85 -3.27 -1.99 5.71
C PRO A 85 -3.80 -1.68 7.12
N GLU A 86 -5.04 -1.20 7.21
CA GLU A 86 -5.80 -1.04 8.46
C GLU A 86 -5.20 -0.06 9.49
N LEU A 87 -4.23 0.78 9.11
CA LEU A 87 -3.68 1.82 9.97
C LEU A 87 -4.72 2.91 10.27
N ASN A 88 -4.68 3.47 11.48
CA ASN A 88 -5.56 4.56 11.92
C ASN A 88 -4.92 5.92 11.68
N VAL A 89 -4.64 6.24 10.41
CA VAL A 89 -3.93 7.46 10.02
C VAL A 89 -4.72 8.28 9.00
N GLY A 90 -4.82 9.59 9.22
CA GLY A 90 -5.52 10.50 8.32
C GLY A 90 -7.05 10.41 8.41
N ASN A 91 -7.75 11.01 7.44
CA ASN A 91 -9.22 10.88 7.32
C ASN A 91 -9.62 9.73 6.37
N CYS A 92 -10.93 9.58 6.16
CA CYS A 92 -11.50 8.72 5.12
C CYS A 92 -10.96 9.06 3.73
N MET A 93 -10.93 8.05 2.86
CA MET A 93 -10.57 8.19 1.44
C MET A 93 -11.61 9.06 0.71
N TRP A 94 -11.19 9.70 -0.39
CA TRP A 94 -12.10 10.42 -1.29
C TRP A 94 -11.83 10.10 -2.76
N ARG A 95 -12.87 10.33 -3.57
CA ARG A 95 -12.89 10.03 -5.02
C ARG A 95 -11.64 10.51 -5.76
N ASN A 96 -11.27 11.76 -5.61
CA ASN A 96 -10.20 12.39 -6.40
C ASN A 96 -8.78 12.21 -5.82
N ALA A 97 -8.56 11.33 -4.84
CA ALA A 97 -7.29 11.24 -4.11
C ALA A 97 -6.06 10.99 -5.01
N SER A 98 -6.22 10.17 -6.05
CA SER A 98 -5.18 9.87 -7.05
C SER A 98 -5.28 10.65 -8.35
N ASN A 99 -6.22 11.61 -8.46
CA ASN A 99 -6.56 12.29 -9.72
C ASN A 99 -6.87 11.28 -10.86
N GLY A 100 -7.72 10.30 -10.55
CA GLY A 100 -8.27 9.36 -11.53
C GLY A 100 -9.17 10.06 -12.55
N ASN A 101 -9.42 9.40 -13.67
CA ASN A 101 -10.29 9.89 -14.75
C ASN A 101 -10.89 8.73 -15.57
N THR A 102 -11.32 7.69 -14.85
CA THR A 102 -11.81 6.43 -15.41
C THR A 102 -13.28 6.18 -15.09
N ASN A 103 -13.89 6.97 -14.18
CA ASN A 103 -15.20 6.74 -13.58
C ASN A 103 -15.35 5.39 -12.86
N ILE A 104 -14.24 4.69 -12.59
CA ILE A 104 -14.22 3.41 -11.89
C ILE A 104 -13.70 3.66 -10.48
N LEU A 105 -14.45 3.20 -9.49
CA LEU A 105 -14.08 3.36 -8.09
C LEU A 105 -13.46 2.07 -7.55
N VAL A 106 -12.38 2.22 -6.80
CA VAL A 106 -11.80 1.19 -5.95
C VAL A 106 -11.65 1.78 -4.56
N ASN A 107 -12.34 1.21 -3.56
CA ASN A 107 -12.33 1.69 -2.17
C ASN A 107 -12.56 3.22 -2.08
N ASP A 108 -13.66 3.70 -2.66
CA ASP A 108 -14.07 5.12 -2.70
C ASP A 108 -13.16 6.09 -3.50
N ARG A 109 -12.09 5.59 -4.13
CA ARG A 109 -11.17 6.37 -4.95
C ARG A 109 -11.36 6.06 -6.43
N GLU A 110 -11.39 7.10 -7.26
CA GLU A 110 -11.35 6.94 -8.71
C GLU A 110 -9.95 6.59 -9.18
N ILE A 111 -9.82 5.46 -9.87
CA ILE A 111 -8.53 4.94 -10.29
C ILE A 111 -7.98 5.63 -11.53
N THR A 112 -6.66 5.57 -11.68
CA THR A 112 -5.94 6.13 -12.83
C THR A 112 -5.96 5.18 -14.03
N LYS A 113 -5.73 5.70 -15.24
CA LYS A 113 -5.63 4.89 -16.46
C LYS A 113 -4.62 3.73 -16.38
N PRO A 114 -3.42 3.91 -15.79
CA PRO A 114 -2.49 2.79 -15.58
C PRO A 114 -3.08 1.67 -14.71
N GLU A 115 -3.80 2.01 -13.63
CA GLU A 115 -4.47 1.01 -12.79
C GLU A 115 -5.54 0.26 -13.57
N LEU A 116 -6.36 0.99 -14.35
CA LEU A 116 -7.39 0.38 -15.22
C LEU A 116 -6.79 -0.58 -16.26
N LEU A 117 -5.71 -0.18 -16.92
CA LEU A 117 -5.02 -1.04 -17.89
C LEU A 117 -4.52 -2.33 -17.22
N MET A 118 -3.99 -2.22 -16.00
CA MET A 118 -3.57 -3.39 -15.22
C MET A 118 -4.75 -4.32 -14.91
N MET A 119 -5.88 -3.76 -14.46
CA MET A 119 -7.11 -4.53 -14.18
C MET A 119 -7.65 -5.24 -15.42
N MET A 120 -7.69 -4.56 -16.57
CA MET A 120 -8.11 -5.16 -17.84
C MET A 120 -7.21 -6.34 -18.23
N ILE A 121 -5.88 -6.18 -18.15
CA ILE A 121 -4.93 -7.26 -18.46
C ILE A 121 -5.00 -8.40 -17.43
N ALA A 122 -5.41 -8.11 -16.19
CA ALA A 122 -5.66 -9.11 -15.17
C ALA A 122 -6.91 -9.97 -15.42
N GLY A 123 -7.76 -9.54 -16.36
CA GLY A 123 -9.04 -10.17 -16.70
C GLY A 123 -10.23 -9.67 -15.89
N ILE A 124 -10.11 -8.49 -15.26
CA ILE A 124 -11.24 -7.82 -14.60
C ILE A 124 -12.00 -7.04 -15.67
N ASN A 125 -13.28 -7.37 -15.84
CA ASN A 125 -14.14 -6.64 -16.77
C ASN A 125 -14.57 -5.33 -16.09
N CYS A 126 -14.34 -4.21 -16.76
CA CYS A 126 -14.64 -2.88 -16.24
C CYS A 126 -15.68 -2.18 -17.11
N GLU A 127 -16.70 -2.91 -17.57
CA GLU A 127 -17.78 -2.34 -18.37
C GLU A 127 -18.73 -1.52 -17.50
N GLY A 128 -19.09 -0.31 -17.94
CA GLY A 128 -19.92 0.62 -17.19
C GLY A 128 -19.13 1.50 -16.21
N GLN A 129 -19.73 1.79 -15.05
CA GLN A 129 -19.11 2.52 -13.93
C GLN A 129 -19.09 1.64 -12.68
N PRO A 130 -18.41 0.48 -12.72
CA PRO A 130 -18.38 -0.43 -11.58
C PRO A 130 -17.58 0.14 -10.42
N GLU A 131 -17.98 -0.26 -9.21
CA GLU A 131 -17.26 -0.02 -7.98
C GLU A 131 -16.64 -1.34 -7.50
N PHE A 132 -15.43 -1.28 -6.96
CA PHE A 132 -14.72 -2.45 -6.46
C PHE A 132 -14.25 -2.27 -5.03
N TRP A 133 -14.28 -3.36 -4.29
CA TRP A 133 -13.52 -3.54 -3.05
C TRP A 133 -12.16 -4.14 -3.37
N SER A 134 -11.10 -3.56 -2.83
CA SER A 134 -9.75 -4.14 -2.87
C SER A 134 -9.28 -4.49 -1.47
N SER A 135 -8.83 -5.73 -1.31
CA SER A 135 -8.38 -6.32 -0.05
C SER A 135 -6.85 -6.25 0.10
N PRO A 136 -6.30 -6.39 1.33
CA PRO A 136 -4.86 -6.33 1.58
C PRO A 136 -4.02 -7.40 0.86
N ASP A 137 -4.61 -8.56 0.58
CA ASP A 137 -3.96 -9.64 -0.17
C ASP A 137 -3.89 -9.33 -1.69
N GLY A 138 -4.47 -8.21 -2.10
CA GLY A 138 -4.54 -7.73 -3.47
C GLY A 138 -5.63 -8.40 -4.30
N SER A 139 -6.59 -9.08 -3.66
CA SER A 139 -7.82 -9.52 -4.33
C SER A 139 -8.75 -8.31 -4.60
N PHE A 140 -9.59 -8.45 -5.62
CA PHE A 140 -10.61 -7.47 -5.98
C PHE A 140 -11.99 -8.14 -6.03
N GLN A 141 -13.02 -7.41 -5.63
CA GLN A 141 -14.41 -7.83 -5.73
C GLN A 141 -15.26 -6.68 -6.27
N GLU A 142 -16.12 -6.95 -7.24
CA GLU A 142 -17.08 -5.96 -7.74
C GLU A 142 -18.26 -5.81 -6.76
N VAL A 143 -18.66 -4.58 -6.44
CA VAL A 143 -19.77 -4.29 -5.54
C VAL A 143 -21.06 -4.91 -6.09
N GLY A 144 -21.75 -5.69 -5.27
CA GLY A 144 -23.01 -6.35 -5.65
C GLY A 144 -22.84 -7.69 -6.38
N GLN A 145 -21.61 -8.15 -6.61
CA GLN A 145 -21.34 -9.47 -7.18
C GLN A 145 -20.58 -10.41 -6.22
N VAL A 146 -20.79 -11.72 -6.40
CA VAL A 146 -20.07 -12.76 -5.64
C VAL A 146 -18.68 -13.04 -6.22
N ARG A 147 -18.40 -12.55 -7.43
CA ARG A 147 -17.16 -12.85 -8.13
C ARG A 147 -15.97 -12.15 -7.46
N VAL A 148 -15.01 -12.96 -7.02
CA VAL A 148 -13.73 -12.50 -6.46
C VAL A 148 -12.61 -12.76 -7.47
N TYR A 149 -11.78 -11.75 -7.70
CA TYR A 149 -10.60 -11.80 -8.54
C TYR A 149 -9.36 -11.98 -7.67
N GLU A 150 -9.01 -13.22 -7.38
CA GLU A 150 -7.85 -13.57 -6.56
C GLU A 150 -6.55 -13.57 -7.36
N ARG A 151 -5.41 -13.46 -6.66
CA ARG A 151 -4.07 -13.74 -7.21
C ARG A 151 -3.68 -12.91 -8.44
N ILE A 152 -4.29 -11.74 -8.64
CA ILE A 152 -3.96 -10.85 -9.77
C ILE A 152 -2.46 -10.55 -9.80
N TRP A 153 -1.90 -10.20 -8.64
CA TRP A 153 -0.51 -9.80 -8.47
C TRP A 153 0.49 -10.95 -8.56
N SER A 154 0.05 -12.22 -8.46
CA SER A 154 0.96 -13.35 -8.59
C SER A 154 1.28 -13.68 -10.05
N LYS A 155 0.48 -13.20 -11.01
CA LYS A 155 0.65 -13.48 -12.44
C LYS A 155 1.92 -12.78 -12.98
N PRO A 156 2.87 -13.50 -13.62
CA PRO A 156 4.11 -12.89 -14.14
C PRO A 156 3.87 -11.74 -15.12
N ARG A 157 2.86 -11.86 -15.99
CA ARG A 157 2.47 -10.81 -16.94
C ARG A 157 2.04 -9.52 -16.23
N ILE A 158 1.34 -9.65 -15.09
CA ILE A 158 0.90 -8.51 -14.28
C ILE A 158 2.08 -7.88 -13.57
N LYS A 159 3.00 -8.68 -12.99
CA LYS A 159 4.22 -8.15 -12.38
C LYS A 159 5.06 -7.33 -13.38
N LEU A 160 5.23 -7.83 -14.60
CA LEU A 160 5.95 -7.12 -15.67
C LEU A 160 5.23 -5.83 -16.07
N LEU A 161 3.92 -5.88 -16.24
CA LEU A 161 3.10 -4.71 -16.57
C LEU A 161 3.16 -3.64 -15.47
N CYS A 162 3.03 -4.04 -14.20
CA CYS A 162 3.14 -3.11 -13.07
C CYS A 162 4.51 -2.43 -13.02
N SER A 163 5.58 -3.17 -13.32
CA SER A 163 6.93 -2.60 -13.45
C SER A 163 6.97 -1.53 -14.55
N PHE A 164 6.45 -1.84 -15.75
CA PHE A 164 6.39 -0.90 -16.88
C PHE A 164 5.54 0.35 -16.57
N LEU A 165 4.39 0.16 -15.94
CA LEU A 165 3.47 1.22 -15.55
C LEU A 165 3.90 1.93 -14.26
N SER A 166 5.00 1.52 -13.62
CA SER A 166 5.46 1.95 -12.29
C SER A 166 4.34 1.94 -11.23
N LEU A 167 3.54 0.88 -11.23
CA LEU A 167 2.56 0.57 -10.19
C LEU A 167 3.20 -0.36 -9.15
N PRO A 168 2.83 -0.25 -7.86
CA PRO A 168 3.37 -1.12 -6.83
C PRO A 168 2.82 -2.54 -6.95
N ILE A 169 3.53 -3.49 -6.34
CA ILE A 169 3.14 -4.90 -6.24
C ILE A 169 3.14 -5.28 -4.74
N PRO A 170 2.13 -6.00 -4.22
CA PRO A 170 2.11 -6.42 -2.82
C PRO A 170 3.30 -7.32 -2.47
N LEU A 171 3.93 -7.10 -1.32
CA LEU A 171 5.10 -7.86 -0.85
C LEU A 171 4.80 -9.36 -0.64
N SER A 172 3.58 -9.72 -0.23
CA SER A 172 3.15 -11.12 -0.05
C SER A 172 3.17 -11.93 -1.35
N SER A 173 3.08 -11.29 -2.51
CA SER A 173 3.11 -11.94 -3.82
C SER A 173 4.53 -12.28 -4.32
N ALA A 174 5.58 -11.80 -3.63
CA ALA A 174 6.98 -12.04 -4.00
C ALA A 174 7.56 -13.33 -3.37
N ASN A 175 6.98 -13.84 -2.29
CA ASN A 175 7.53 -14.96 -1.52
C ASN A 175 6.73 -16.28 -1.63
N SER A 176 5.70 -16.36 -2.46
CA SER A 176 4.91 -17.59 -2.63
C SER A 176 5.60 -18.69 -3.46
N ASP A 177 6.77 -18.43 -4.06
CA ASP A 177 7.49 -19.41 -4.90
C ASP A 177 8.56 -20.25 -4.16
N LYS A 178 8.71 -20.11 -2.84
CA LYS A 178 9.74 -20.86 -2.07
C LYS A 178 9.23 -21.89 -1.06
N LYS A 179 7.95 -22.27 -1.09
CA LYS A 179 7.46 -23.35 -0.22
C LYS A 179 6.56 -24.33 -0.98
N ARG A 180 7.18 -25.10 -1.89
CA ARG A 180 6.68 -26.36 -2.45
C ARG A 180 7.82 -27.06 -3.20
N ARG A 181 8.77 -27.61 -2.45
CA ARG A 181 9.57 -28.79 -2.82
C ARG A 181 9.80 -29.59 -1.55
#